data_AF-A0A2J8MR94-F1
#
_entry.id   AF-A0A2J8MR94-F1
#
_cell.length_a   1.000
_cell.length_b   1.000
_cell.length_c   1.000
_cell.angle_alpha   90.00
_cell.angle_beta   90.00
_cell.angle_gamma   90.00
#
_symmetry.space_group_name_H-M   'P 1'
#
loop_
_entity.id
_entity.type
_entity.pdbx_description
1 polymer ?
#
loop_
_entity_poly.entity_id
_entity_poly.type
_entity_poly.pdbx_seq_one_letter_code
_entity_poly.pdbx_strand_id
1 'polypeptide(L)'
;LIRHPSCVNVSKWNAVICSGTYAQVYVQTWSTQNLSMTITRDEYPSNPMVLRGINQKAAFPQYQPVVMLEKGYTIHWNGPAPRTTFLYLVNFNKNDWIRVGLCYPSNTSFQVTFGYLQRQNGSLSKIEEYEPVHSLEELQRKQSERKFYFDSSTGDGVSLCCPGWSAVHRHSCGTLQP
;
A
#
# COMPACT_ATOMS: atom_id res chain seq x y z
N LEU A 1 7.64 0.67 -12.01
CA LEU A 1 7.89 -0.68 -11.48
C LEU A 1 8.92 -0.56 -10.37
N ILE A 2 8.63 -1.07 -9.18
CA ILE A 2 9.63 -1.13 -8.10
C ILE A 2 10.68 -2.16 -8.50
N ARG A 3 11.90 -1.70 -8.74
CA ARG A 3 12.96 -2.50 -9.34
C ARG A 3 13.56 -3.47 -8.31
N HIS A 4 14.08 -4.58 -8.82
CA HIS A 4 14.94 -5.51 -8.08
C HIS A 4 16.23 -5.77 -8.86
N PRO A 5 17.30 -6.28 -8.21
CA PRO A 5 18.61 -6.44 -8.84
C PRO A 5 18.62 -7.32 -10.09
N SER A 6 17.68 -8.26 -10.23
CA SER A 6 17.58 -9.12 -11.42
C SER A 6 16.73 -8.53 -12.56
N CYS A 7 16.25 -7.29 -12.43
CA CYS A 7 15.60 -6.58 -13.53
C CYS A 7 16.62 -6.23 -14.63
N VAL A 8 16.25 -6.47 -15.89
CA VAL A 8 17.08 -6.21 -17.06
C VAL A 8 16.58 -4.96 -17.80
N ASN A 9 17.47 -4.03 -18.07
CA ASN A 9 17.17 -2.86 -18.91
C ASN A 9 17.18 -3.27 -20.39
N VAL A 10 16.12 -2.94 -21.11
CA VAL A 10 15.99 -3.16 -22.56
C VAL A 10 15.96 -1.80 -23.24
N SER A 11 17.15 -1.29 -23.58
CA SER A 11 17.35 0.06 -24.14
C SER A 11 16.59 0.29 -25.44
N LYS A 12 16.48 -0.73 -26.30
CA LYS A 12 15.73 -0.66 -27.56
C LYS A 12 14.27 -0.23 -27.38
N TRP A 13 13.66 -0.53 -26.23
CA TRP A 13 12.26 -0.23 -25.93
C TRP A 13 12.09 0.79 -24.81
N ASN A 14 13.20 1.37 -24.31
CA ASN A 14 13.20 2.18 -23.09
C ASN A 14 12.42 1.50 -21.94
N ALA A 15 12.62 0.19 -21.81
CA ALA A 15 11.83 -0.67 -20.93
C ALA A 15 12.72 -1.37 -19.89
N VAL A 16 12.08 -1.87 -18.85
CA VAL A 16 12.71 -2.74 -17.84
C VAL A 16 11.87 -4.00 -17.74
N ILE A 17 12.52 -5.16 -17.84
CA ILE A 17 11.89 -6.47 -17.68
C ILE A 17 12.33 -7.03 -16.33
N CYS A 18 11.36 -7.46 -15.53
CA CYS A 18 11.61 -8.07 -14.24
C CYS A 18 10.81 -9.37 -14.13
N SER A 19 11.44 -10.44 -13.64
CA SER A 19 10.75 -11.68 -13.30
C SER A 19 9.99 -11.55 -11.98
N GLY A 20 8.82 -12.16 -11.90
CA GLY A 20 8.00 -12.22 -10.69
C GLY A 20 6.50 -12.14 -10.98
N THR A 21 5.71 -12.32 -9.92
CA THR A 21 4.26 -12.12 -9.96
C THR A 21 3.96 -10.71 -9.49
N TYR A 22 3.27 -9.93 -10.32
CA TYR A 22 3.04 -8.51 -10.08
C TYR A 22 1.55 -8.19 -10.04
N ALA A 23 1.20 -7.23 -9.20
CA ALA A 23 -0.13 -6.64 -9.11
C ALA A 23 -0.02 -5.12 -9.05
N GLN A 24 -1.15 -4.43 -9.12
CA GLN A 24 -1.20 -2.98 -9.02
C GLN A 24 -1.87 -2.59 -7.71
N VAL A 25 -1.26 -1.65 -6.99
CA VAL A 25 -1.92 -0.96 -5.88
C VAL A 25 -2.26 0.43 -6.39
N TYR A 26 -3.52 0.83 -6.22
CA TYR A 26 -3.94 2.19 -6.47
C TYR A 26 -4.07 2.89 -5.13
N VAL A 27 -3.21 3.88 -4.89
CA VAL A 27 -3.15 4.62 -3.63
C VAL A 27 -3.87 5.94 -3.84
N GLN A 28 -4.90 6.21 -3.05
CA GLN A 28 -5.60 7.49 -3.05
C GLN A 28 -5.49 8.14 -1.69
N THR A 29 -5.22 9.44 -1.67
CA THR A 29 -5.00 10.19 -0.43
C THR A 29 -6.00 11.34 -0.32
N TRP A 30 -6.50 11.64 0.88
CA TRP A 30 -7.36 12.79 1.14
C TRP A 30 -6.64 13.85 1.98
N SER A 31 -7.08 15.10 1.85
CA SER A 31 -6.66 16.24 2.68
C SER A 31 -5.18 16.67 2.54
N THR A 32 -4.48 16.25 1.49
CA THR A 32 -3.11 16.67 1.19
C THR A 32 -2.93 16.85 -0.32
N GLN A 33 -2.57 18.04 -0.76
CA GLN A 33 -2.27 18.34 -2.17
C GLN A 33 -0.75 18.39 -2.39
N ASN A 34 -0.32 18.14 -3.64
CA ASN A 34 1.08 18.30 -4.08
C ASN A 34 2.15 17.44 -3.37
N LEU A 35 1.76 16.34 -2.70
CA LEU A 35 2.72 15.38 -2.17
C LEU A 35 3.22 14.42 -3.27
N SER A 36 4.51 14.11 -3.24
CA SER A 36 5.08 12.96 -3.94
C SER A 36 5.12 11.77 -2.99
N MET A 37 4.70 10.62 -3.47
CA MET A 37 4.74 9.36 -2.74
C MET A 37 5.98 8.58 -3.14
N THR A 38 6.73 8.11 -2.15
CA THR A 38 7.84 7.17 -2.34
C THR A 38 7.40 5.81 -1.82
N ILE A 39 7.54 4.77 -2.64
CA ILE A 39 7.33 3.39 -2.22
C ILE A 39 8.62 2.61 -2.40
N THR A 40 9.01 1.88 -1.36
CA THR A 40 10.28 1.16 -1.29
C THR A 40 10.01 -0.29 -0.94
N ARG A 41 10.69 -1.23 -1.59
CA ARG A 41 10.64 -2.65 -1.20
C ARG A 41 11.59 -2.89 -0.05
N ASP A 42 11.13 -3.53 1.02
CA ASP A 42 11.90 -3.71 2.26
C ASP A 42 13.25 -4.40 2.01
N GLU A 43 13.28 -5.36 1.08
CA GLU A 43 14.50 -6.09 0.69
C GLU A 43 15.53 -5.23 -0.06
N TYR A 44 15.11 -4.11 -0.67
CA TYR A 44 15.95 -3.23 -1.49
C TYR A 44 15.72 -1.74 -1.16
N PRO A 45 16.09 -1.30 0.07
CA PRO A 45 15.81 0.07 0.52
C PRO A 45 16.46 1.15 -0.34
N SER A 46 17.58 0.84 -0.99
CA SER A 46 18.32 1.76 -1.86
C SER A 46 17.69 1.98 -3.25
N ASN A 47 16.59 1.29 -3.58
CA ASN A 47 15.93 1.38 -4.90
C ASN A 47 14.46 1.81 -4.79
N PRO A 48 14.17 2.99 -4.22
CA PRO A 48 12.81 3.48 -4.09
C PRO A 48 12.18 3.84 -5.45
N MET A 49 10.86 3.76 -5.53
CA MET A 49 10.09 4.32 -6.64
C MET A 49 9.35 5.57 -6.18
N VAL A 50 9.65 6.71 -6.82
CA VAL A 50 8.99 8.00 -6.53
C VAL A 50 7.87 8.24 -7.54
N LEU A 51 6.69 8.58 -7.03
CA LEU A 51 5.46 8.80 -7.78
C LEU A 51 4.93 10.21 -7.48
N ARG A 52 4.85 11.03 -8.53
CA ARG A 52 4.38 12.42 -8.44
C ARG A 52 2.86 12.55 -8.30
N GLY A 53 2.10 11.49 -8.60
CA GLY A 53 0.63 11.51 -8.62
C GLY A 53 0.06 11.92 -9.99
N ILE A 54 -1.03 11.27 -10.43
CA ILE A 54 -1.60 11.46 -11.78
C ILE A 54 -2.23 12.85 -11.97
N ASN A 55 -2.74 13.45 -10.88
CA ASN A 55 -3.26 14.81 -10.88
C ASN A 55 -2.95 15.49 -9.53
N GLN A 56 -1.80 16.14 -9.43
CA GLN A 56 -1.30 16.73 -8.18
C GLN A 56 -2.22 17.81 -7.59
N LYS A 57 -3.00 18.48 -8.45
CA LYS A 57 -3.94 19.54 -8.07
C LYS A 57 -5.34 19.00 -7.75
N ALA A 58 -5.59 17.70 -7.91
CA ALA A 58 -6.86 17.11 -7.52
C ALA A 58 -6.99 17.15 -5.99
N ALA A 59 -8.23 17.26 -5.50
CA ALA A 59 -8.54 17.14 -4.07
C ALA A 59 -8.15 15.75 -3.49
N PHE A 60 -7.99 14.77 -4.38
CA PHE A 60 -7.62 13.39 -4.05
C PHE A 60 -6.48 12.92 -4.96
N PRO A 61 -5.21 13.21 -4.64
CA PRO A 61 -4.08 12.68 -5.39
C PRO A 61 -4.10 11.15 -5.47
N GLN A 62 -3.63 10.63 -6.59
CA GLN A 62 -3.69 9.20 -6.93
C GLN A 62 -2.33 8.72 -7.41
N TYR A 63 -1.88 7.60 -6.87
CA TYR A 63 -0.61 6.97 -7.21
C TYR A 63 -0.86 5.51 -7.64
N GLN A 64 -0.09 5.04 -8.60
CA GLN A 64 -0.29 3.71 -9.22
C GLN A 64 1.01 2.90 -9.26
N PRO A 65 1.58 2.51 -8.11
CA PRO A 65 2.70 1.59 -8.09
C PRO A 65 2.31 0.19 -8.59
N VAL A 66 3.22 -0.41 -9.35
CA VAL A 66 3.22 -1.84 -9.65
C VAL A 66 4.13 -2.51 -8.64
N VAL A 67 3.56 -3.47 -7.89
CA VAL A 67 4.22 -4.18 -6.79
C VAL A 67 4.37 -5.65 -7.13
N MET A 68 5.40 -6.28 -6.57
CA MET A 68 5.57 -7.72 -6.59
C MET A 68 4.80 -8.31 -5.42
N LEU A 69 4.07 -9.40 -5.64
CA LEU A 69 3.32 -10.08 -4.59
C LEU A 69 4.26 -10.75 -3.59
N GLU A 70 3.74 -11.01 -2.39
CA GLU A 70 4.43 -11.69 -1.28
C GLU A 70 5.69 -10.95 -0.81
N LYS A 71 5.63 -9.62 -0.85
CA LYS A 71 6.72 -8.73 -0.44
C LYS A 71 6.25 -7.66 0.53
N GLY A 72 7.21 -7.18 1.31
CA GLY A 72 7.05 -6.02 2.17
C GLY A 72 7.46 -4.73 1.47
N TYR A 73 6.69 -3.68 1.72
CA TYR A 73 6.89 -2.35 1.19
C TYR A 73 6.73 -1.31 2.28
N THR A 74 7.49 -0.22 2.20
CA THR A 74 7.26 0.98 3.00
C THR A 74 6.88 2.14 2.08
N ILE A 75 5.81 2.84 2.44
CA ILE A 75 5.33 4.05 1.75
C ILE A 75 5.62 5.27 2.62
N HIS A 76 6.21 6.28 2.00
CA HIS A 76 6.44 7.59 2.58
C HIS A 76 5.92 8.68 1.66
N TRP A 77 5.67 9.85 2.22
CA TRP A 77 5.43 11.07 1.47
C TRP A 77 6.56 12.05 1.73
N ASN A 78 6.82 12.95 0.78
CA ASN A 78 7.80 14.04 0.93
C ASN A 78 7.31 15.19 1.84
N GLY A 79 6.48 14.86 2.82
CA GLY A 79 5.81 15.73 3.76
C GLY A 79 5.01 14.89 4.78
N PRO A 80 4.16 15.52 5.59
CA PRO A 80 3.30 14.78 6.52
C PRO A 80 2.45 13.74 5.80
N ALA A 81 2.36 12.54 6.38
CA ALA A 81 1.51 11.49 5.83
C ALA A 81 0.04 11.96 5.76
N PRO A 82 -0.70 11.61 4.69
CA PRO A 82 -2.09 11.99 4.53
C PRO A 82 -2.98 11.49 5.67
N ARG A 83 -3.91 12.33 6.12
CA ARG A 83 -4.93 11.96 7.11
C ARG A 83 -5.77 10.77 6.67
N THR A 84 -5.98 10.59 5.37
CA THR A 84 -6.64 9.36 4.93
C THR A 84 -5.97 8.82 3.69
N THR A 85 -5.60 7.55 3.77
CA THR A 85 -5.01 6.79 2.67
C THR A 85 -5.91 5.60 2.39
N PHE A 86 -6.23 5.39 1.11
CA PHE A 86 -6.95 4.23 0.62
C PHE A 86 -6.00 3.41 -0.26
N LEU A 87 -5.83 2.12 0.05
CA LEU A 87 -5.06 1.20 -0.79
C LEU A 87 -6.02 0.27 -1.53
N TYR A 88 -6.18 0.50 -2.82
CA TYR A 88 -7.02 -0.35 -3.64
C TYR A 88 -6.18 -1.44 -4.30
N LEU A 89 -6.53 -2.70 -4.03
CA LEU A 89 -5.86 -3.86 -4.58
C LEU A 89 -6.44 -4.18 -5.97
N VAL A 90 -5.59 -4.20 -6.98
CA VAL A 90 -5.95 -4.47 -8.38
C VAL A 90 -5.13 -5.66 -8.89
N ASN A 91 -5.82 -6.67 -9.42
CA ASN A 91 -5.24 -7.94 -9.88
C ASN A 91 -4.60 -8.77 -8.75
N PHE A 92 -5.21 -8.75 -7.56
CA PHE A 92 -4.89 -9.67 -6.48
C PHE A 92 -5.86 -10.85 -6.53
N ASN A 93 -5.33 -12.07 -6.58
CA ASN A 93 -6.07 -13.30 -6.45
C ASN A 93 -6.30 -13.66 -4.98
N LYS A 94 -7.07 -14.73 -4.76
CA LYS A 94 -7.21 -15.31 -3.43
C LYS A 94 -5.84 -15.76 -2.91
N ASN A 95 -5.51 -15.37 -1.68
CA ASN A 95 -4.26 -15.65 -0.98
C ASN A 95 -3.05 -14.81 -1.43
N ASP A 96 -3.16 -14.02 -2.49
CA ASP A 96 -2.13 -13.03 -2.81
C ASP A 96 -2.05 -12.04 -1.65
N TRP A 97 -0.86 -11.56 -1.29
CA TRP A 97 -0.73 -10.56 -0.25
C TRP A 97 0.47 -9.65 -0.53
N ILE A 98 0.43 -8.48 0.08
CA ILE A 98 1.59 -7.62 0.29
C ILE A 98 1.57 -7.13 1.73
N ARG A 99 2.73 -6.81 2.29
CA ARG A 99 2.80 -6.05 3.55
C ARG A 99 3.14 -4.60 3.22
N VAL A 100 2.41 -3.67 3.80
CA VAL A 100 2.64 -2.24 3.61
C VAL A 100 2.87 -1.59 4.97
N GLY A 101 4.04 -0.99 5.13
CA GLY A 101 4.41 -0.08 6.20
C GLY A 101 4.14 1.37 5.80
N LEU A 102 3.57 2.13 6.71
CA LEU A 102 3.24 3.54 6.55
C LEU A 102 3.73 4.31 7.77
N CYS A 103 4.50 5.36 7.55
CA CYS A 103 5.02 6.20 8.63
C CYS A 103 4.11 7.41 8.84
N TYR A 104 3.73 7.65 10.08
CA TYR A 104 2.90 8.76 10.50
C TYR A 104 3.57 9.51 11.65
N PRO A 105 3.11 10.73 11.99
CA PRO A 105 3.64 11.47 13.14
C PRO A 105 3.39 10.77 14.47
N SER A 106 4.16 11.17 15.48
CA SER A 106 3.99 10.66 16.84
C SER A 106 2.66 10.97 17.49
N ASN A 107 2.19 10.02 18.30
CA ASN A 107 0.88 10.02 18.96
C ASN A 107 -0.31 9.99 18.00
N THR A 108 -0.14 9.43 16.80
CA THR A 108 -1.26 9.20 15.90
C THR A 108 -2.01 7.93 16.30
N SER A 109 -3.32 8.04 16.54
CA SER A 109 -4.22 6.89 16.62
C SER A 109 -4.58 6.40 15.22
N PHE A 110 -4.83 5.12 15.01
CA PHE A 110 -5.25 4.65 13.69
C PHE A 110 -6.49 3.79 13.78
N GLN A 111 -7.44 4.08 12.90
CA GLN A 111 -8.40 3.08 12.47
C GLN A 111 -7.92 2.49 11.14
N VAL A 112 -7.87 1.16 11.05
CA VAL A 112 -7.50 0.45 9.83
C VAL A 112 -8.69 -0.41 9.42
N THR A 113 -9.28 -0.14 8.26
CA THR A 113 -10.46 -0.90 7.81
C THR A 113 -10.28 -1.54 6.43
N PHE A 114 -11.02 -2.60 6.20
CA PHE A 114 -11.18 -3.30 4.94
C PHE A 114 -12.59 -3.08 4.40
N GLY A 115 -12.74 -2.92 3.09
CA GLY A 115 -14.07 -2.88 2.49
C GLY A 115 -14.06 -3.22 1.00
N TYR A 116 -15.24 -3.54 0.49
CA TYR A 116 -15.46 -3.85 -0.93
C TYR A 116 -15.97 -2.60 -1.62
N LEU A 117 -15.18 -2.04 -2.54
CA LEU A 117 -15.61 -0.92 -3.35
C LEU A 117 -16.49 -1.43 -4.49
N GLN A 118 -17.78 -1.07 -4.41
CA GLN A 118 -18.74 -1.33 -5.48
C GLN A 118 -18.59 -0.27 -6.57
N ARG A 119 -18.10 -0.67 -7.74
CA ARG A 119 -17.78 0.26 -8.84
C ARG A 119 -18.98 1.04 -9.38
N GLN A 120 -20.20 0.48 -9.27
CA GLN A 120 -21.39 1.10 -9.85
C GLN A 120 -21.83 2.38 -9.13
N ASN A 121 -21.64 2.46 -7.81
CA ASN A 121 -22.08 3.57 -6.98
C ASN A 121 -20.94 4.23 -6.17
N GLY A 122 -19.72 3.69 -6.26
CA GLY A 122 -18.58 4.17 -5.48
C GLY A 122 -18.68 3.90 -3.97
N SER A 123 -19.65 3.08 -3.55
CA SER A 123 -19.89 2.79 -2.13
C SER A 123 -18.93 1.72 -1.62
N LEU A 124 -18.44 1.92 -0.39
CA LEU A 124 -17.70 0.91 0.35
C LEU A 124 -18.69 0.04 1.12
N SER A 125 -18.86 -1.20 0.68
CA SER A 125 -19.73 -2.19 1.32
C SER A 125 -18.95 -3.12 2.24
N LYS A 126 -19.60 -3.62 3.30
CA LYS A 126 -19.05 -4.58 4.27
C LYS A 126 -17.68 -4.13 4.82
N ILE A 127 -17.72 -3.08 5.63
CA ILE A 127 -16.55 -2.54 6.32
C ILE A 127 -16.21 -3.45 7.49
N GLU A 128 -14.96 -3.92 7.55
CA GLU A 128 -14.43 -4.76 8.61
C GLU A 128 -13.16 -4.12 9.17
N GLU A 129 -12.99 -4.11 10.48
CA GLU A 129 -11.80 -3.54 11.12
C GLU A 129 -10.64 -4.53 11.12
N TYR A 130 -9.42 -4.02 11.00
CA TYR A 130 -8.23 -4.82 11.27
C TYR A 130 -7.99 -4.84 12.78
N GLU A 131 -7.47 -5.95 13.27
CA GLU A 131 -7.10 -6.09 14.68
C GLU A 131 -5.60 -5.90 14.87
N PRO A 132 -5.17 -5.21 15.95
CA PRO A 132 -3.77 -5.03 16.24
C PRO A 132 -3.10 -6.36 16.64
N VAL A 133 -1.82 -6.49 16.32
CA VAL A 133 -0.92 -7.54 16.83
C VAL A 133 0.27 -6.90 17.55
N HIS A 134 0.99 -7.69 18.35
CA HIS A 134 2.03 -7.16 19.24
C HIS A 134 3.43 -7.10 18.62
N SER A 135 3.63 -7.73 17.46
CA SER A 135 4.94 -7.78 16.79
C SER A 135 4.81 -7.90 15.28
N LEU A 136 5.88 -7.49 14.57
CA LEU A 136 5.98 -7.66 13.13
C LEU A 136 6.03 -9.15 12.75
N GLU A 137 6.64 -9.98 13.58
CA GLU A 137 6.73 -11.44 13.41
C GLU A 137 5.35 -12.08 13.50
N GLU A 138 4.50 -11.63 14.42
CA GLU A 138 3.12 -12.10 14.52
C GLU A 138 2.32 -11.70 13.28
N LEU A 139 2.45 -10.45 12.82
CA LEU A 139 1.81 -9.99 11.58
C LEU A 139 2.21 -10.87 10.38
N GLN A 140 3.50 -11.20 10.28
CA GLN A 140 4.03 -12.06 9.22
C GLN A 140 3.49 -13.49 9.26
N ARG A 141 3.11 -14.02 10.42
CA ARG A 141 2.48 -15.35 10.51
C ARG A 141 0.99 -15.31 10.14
N LYS A 142 0.38 -14.12 10.17
CA LYS A 142 -1.05 -13.88 9.97
C LYS A 142 -1.36 -13.10 8.68
N GLN A 143 -0.57 -13.31 7.62
CA GLN A 143 -0.68 -12.57 6.35
C GLN A 143 -2.06 -12.66 5.67
N SER A 144 -2.78 -13.75 5.91
CA SER A 144 -4.14 -13.97 5.37
C SER A 144 -5.24 -13.37 6.25
N GLU A 145 -4.90 -12.90 7.45
CA GLU A 145 -5.82 -12.27 8.38
C GLU A 145 -5.74 -10.74 8.28
N ARG A 146 -6.81 -10.07 8.70
CA ARG A 146 -6.87 -8.61 8.74
C ARG A 146 -6.21 -8.11 10.01
N LYS A 147 -4.89 -8.12 10.03
CA LYS A 147 -4.06 -7.72 11.17
C LYS A 147 -3.16 -6.55 10.82
N PHE A 148 -2.86 -5.71 11.82
CA PHE A 148 -1.88 -4.65 11.69
C PHE A 148 -0.97 -4.61 12.92
N TYR A 149 0.26 -4.16 12.73
CA TYR A 149 1.25 -3.95 13.77
C TYR A 149 1.59 -2.46 13.82
N PHE A 150 1.62 -1.90 15.02
CA PHE A 150 2.07 -0.54 15.26
C PHE A 150 3.43 -0.57 15.95
N ASP A 151 4.43 0.03 15.31
CA ASP A 151 5.77 0.17 15.86
C ASP A 151 5.90 1.50 16.59
N SER A 152 5.75 1.45 17.92
CA SER A 152 5.95 2.60 18.80
C SER A 152 7.43 2.94 19.02
N SER A 153 8.37 2.07 18.61
CA SER A 153 9.80 2.21 18.90
C SER A 153 10.58 2.95 17.81
N THR A 154 10.15 2.86 16.55
CA THR A 154 10.82 3.50 15.40
C THR A 154 10.21 4.84 14.98
N GLY A 155 9.23 5.34 15.73
CA GLY A 155 8.56 6.60 15.43
C GLY A 155 7.31 6.43 14.56
N ASP A 156 6.36 5.64 15.07
CA ASP A 156 4.94 5.68 14.69
C ASP A 156 4.63 5.17 13.27
N GLY A 157 5.23 4.01 12.96
CA GLY A 157 4.92 3.25 11.76
C GLY A 157 3.78 2.26 11.97
N VAL A 158 2.79 2.24 11.07
CA VAL A 158 1.78 1.17 10.97
C VAL A 158 2.18 0.22 9.84
N SER A 159 2.36 -1.05 10.16
CA SER A 159 2.49 -2.13 9.17
C SER A 159 1.22 -2.94 9.11
N LEU A 160 0.71 -3.21 7.90
CA LEU A 160 -0.43 -4.11 7.71
C LEU A 160 -0.20 -5.06 6.55
N CYS A 161 -0.77 -6.27 6.65
CA CYS A 161 -0.83 -7.22 5.54
C CYS A 161 -2.14 -7.02 4.78
N CYS A 162 -2.07 -6.86 3.47
CA CYS A 162 -3.22 -6.68 2.59
C CYS A 162 -3.51 -7.99 1.83
N PRO A 163 -4.35 -8.89 2.37
CA PRO A 163 -4.72 -10.11 1.68
C PRO A 163 -5.68 -9.82 0.51
N GLY A 164 -5.44 -10.51 -0.59
CA GLY A 164 -6.25 -10.55 -1.79
C GLY A 164 -7.33 -11.62 -1.73
N TRP A 165 -8.51 -11.30 -2.27
CA TRP A 165 -9.62 -12.22 -2.50
C TRP A 165 -10.22 -11.89 -3.88
N SER A 166 -10.36 -12.88 -4.78
CA SER A 166 -10.90 -12.70 -6.16
C SER A 166 -12.45 -12.85 -6.17
N ALA A 167 -13.28 -12.35 -7.11
CA ALA A 167 -13.03 -12.04 -8.53
C ALA A 167 -13.94 -10.94 -9.17
N VAL A 168 -14.75 -10.19 -8.41
CA VAL A 168 -15.78 -9.28 -9.02
C VAL A 168 -15.72 -7.82 -8.53
N HIS A 169 -14.94 -7.51 -7.48
CA HIS A 169 -14.92 -6.17 -6.87
C HIS A 169 -13.51 -5.60 -6.71
N ARG A 170 -13.39 -4.27 -6.61
CA ARG A 170 -12.13 -3.60 -6.24
C ARG A 170 -12.08 -3.62 -4.70
N HIS A 171 -11.03 -4.17 -4.12
CA HIS A 171 -10.88 -4.24 -2.67
C HIS A 171 -10.13 -3.02 -2.17
N SER A 172 -10.59 -2.41 -1.07
CA SER A 172 -9.84 -1.40 -0.33
C SER A 172 -9.27 -2.06 0.93
N CYS A 173 -7.95 -2.06 1.05
CA CYS A 173 -7.22 -2.46 2.23
C CYS A 173 -6.73 -1.21 2.96
N GLY A 174 -6.96 -1.14 4.27
CA GLY A 174 -6.42 -0.11 5.13
C GLY A 174 -6.87 1.29 4.77
N THR A 175 -8.17 1.61 4.91
CA THR A 175 -8.55 3.01 5.11
C THR A 175 -7.98 3.42 6.45
N LEU A 176 -6.94 4.25 6.42
CA LEU A 176 -6.20 4.71 7.59
C LEU A 176 -6.67 6.10 7.97
N GLN A 177 -7.18 6.28 9.19
CA GLN A 177 -7.61 7.58 9.70
C GLN A 177 -6.93 7.87 11.05
N PRO A 178 -6.35 9.07 11.26
CA PRO A 178 -5.73 9.51 12.51
C PRO A 178 -6.75 9.77 13.61
#